data_AF-B4UWD3-F1
#
_entry.id   AF-B4UWD3-F1
#
_cell.length_a   1.000
_cell.length_b   1.000
_cell.length_c   1.000
_cell.angle_alpha   90.00
_cell.angle_beta   90.00
_cell.angle_gamma   90.00
#
_symmetry.space_group_name_H-M   'P 1'
#
loop_
_entity.id
_entity.type
_entity.pdbx_description
1 polymer ?
#
loop_
_entity_poly.entity_id
_entity_poly.type
_entity_poly.pdbx_seq_one_letter_code
_entity_poly.pdbx_strand_id
1 'polypeptide(L)' 'MSGSVKKVTDVVFKAGKNIDWDGMARLIVSDEARREFNNLRRTFDEVNSQLQTKFSQEPEPIDW' A
#
# COMPACT_ATOMS: atom_id res chain seq x y z
N MET A 1 -1.17 5.00 -21.41
CA MET A 1 -1.03 5.31 -19.96
C MET A 1 -1.35 4.14 -19.02
N SER A 2 -2.13 3.12 -19.42
CA SER A 2 -2.48 1.95 -18.56
C SER A 2 -1.27 1.09 -18.12
N GLY A 3 -0.29 0.84 -19.00
CA GLY A 3 0.83 -0.06 -18.70
C GLY A 3 1.83 0.42 -17.63
N SER A 4 1.99 1.73 -17.44
CA SER A 4 2.91 2.28 -16.43
C SER A 4 2.31 2.24 -15.04
N VAL A 5 1.00 2.50 -14.91
CA VAL A 5 0.26 2.43 -13.65
C VAL A 5 0.26 0.99 -13.13
N LYS A 6 -0.01 0.00 -13.99
CA LYS A 6 0.01 -1.43 -13.64
C LYS A 6 1.39 -1.90 -13.13
N LYS A 7 2.48 -1.40 -13.72
CA LYS A 7 3.84 -1.70 -13.25
C LYS A 7 4.12 -1.11 -11.87
N VAL A 8 3.67 0.13 -11.62
CA VAL A 8 3.86 0.79 -10.32
C VAL A 8 3.05 0.08 -9.23
N THR A 9 1.80 -0.29 -9.50
CA THR A 9 0.98 -1.06 -8.55
C THR A 9 1.61 -2.41 -8.23
N ASP A 10 2.15 -3.12 -9.22
CA ASP A 10 2.80 -4.42 -9.02
C ASP A 10 4.10 -4.32 -8.19
N VAL A 11 4.90 -3.27 -8.42
CA VAL A 11 6.14 -3.02 -7.66
C VAL A 11 5.82 -2.67 -6.21
N VAL A 12 4.85 -1.77 -5.98
CA VAL A 12 4.41 -1.40 -4.62
C VAL A 12 3.83 -2.60 -3.89
N PHE A 13 3.04 -3.43 -4.56
CA PHE A 13 2.46 -4.64 -3.98
C PHE A 13 3.52 -5.68 -3.59
N LYS A 14 4.51 -5.91 -4.45
CA LYS A 14 5.63 -6.82 -4.15
C LYS A 14 6.50 -6.30 -3.01
N ALA A 15 6.80 -5.00 -2.99
CA ALA A 15 7.54 -4.39 -1.90
C ALA A 15 6.76 -4.51 -0.58
N GLY A 16 5.46 -4.23 -0.59
CA GLY A 16 4.59 -4.33 0.57
C GLY A 16 4.52 -5.70 1.21
N LYS A 17 4.49 -6.77 0.40
CA LYS A 17 4.51 -8.17 0.90
C LYS A 17 5.82 -8.55 1.59
N ASN A 18 6.91 -7.89 1.25
CA ASN A 18 8.24 -8.21 1.78
C ASN A 18 8.61 -7.37 3.02
N ILE A 19 7.71 -6.50 3.49
CA ILE A 19 7.96 -5.73 4.72
C ILE A 19 7.71 -6.63 5.93
N ASP A 20 8.76 -6.85 6.73
CA ASP A 20 8.67 -7.51 8.02
C ASP A 20 8.14 -6.54 9.09
N TRP A 21 6.82 -6.35 9.08
CA TRP A 21 6.15 -5.48 10.05
C TRP A 21 6.22 -6.00 11.48
N ASP A 22 6.23 -7.33 11.66
CA ASP A 22 6.30 -7.95 12.98
C ASP A 22 7.69 -7.76 13.60
N GLY A 23 8.75 -7.86 12.78
CA GLY A 23 10.11 -7.51 13.17
C GLY A 23 10.25 -6.03 13.52
N MET A 24 9.68 -5.14 12.70
CA MET A 24 9.68 -3.70 12.99
C MET A 24 8.97 -3.38 14.31
N ALA A 25 7.80 -3.97 14.58
CA ALA A 25 7.05 -3.75 15.81
C ALA A 25 7.85 -4.12 17.07
N ARG A 26 8.67 -5.19 17.01
CA ARG A 26 9.52 -5.64 18.13
C ARG A 26 10.64 -4.68 18.47
N LEU A 27 11.09 -3.86 17.51
CA LEU A 27 12.15 -2.87 17.73
C LEU A 27 11.62 -1.59 18.39
N ILE A 28 10.30 -1.43 18.50
CA ILE A 28 9.67 -0.21 19.01
C ILE A 28 9.38 -0.36 20.50
N VAL A 29 10.18 0.38 21.29
CA VAL A 29 10.14 0.33 22.75
C VAL A 29 9.39 1.50 23.38
N SER A 30 9.20 2.62 22.68
CA SER A 30 8.45 3.76 23.20
C SER A 30 6.97 3.73 22.79
N ASP A 31 6.09 4.12 23.70
CA ASP A 31 4.64 4.08 23.47
C ASP A 31 4.20 5.08 22.39
N GLU A 32 4.86 6.23 22.31
CA GLU A 32 4.63 7.21 21.24
C GLU A 32 5.01 6.63 19.87
N ALA A 33 6.18 5.98 19.76
CA ALA A 33 6.58 5.37 18.50
C ALA A 33 5.68 4.17 18.14
N ARG A 34 5.12 3.44 19.12
CA ARG A 34 4.12 2.38 18.85
C ARG A 34 2.85 2.95 18.26
N ARG A 35 2.36 4.08 18.79
CA ARG A 35 1.18 4.78 18.27
C ARG A 35 1.41 5.20 16.81
N GLU A 36 2.53 5.86 16.54
CA GLU A 36 2.85 6.32 15.18
C GLU A 36 3.10 5.16 14.21
N PHE A 37 3.72 4.07 14.67
CA PHE A 37 3.90 2.88 13.86
C PHE A 37 2.58 2.21 13.47
N ASN A 38 1.63 2.13 14.40
CA ASN A 38 0.29 1.61 14.11
C ASN A 38 -0.45 2.50 13.10
N ASN A 39 -0.32 3.83 13.22
CA ASN A 39 -0.86 4.79 12.25
C ASN A 39 -0.22 4.61 10.87
N LEU A 40 1.10 4.40 10.82
CA LEU A 40 1.84 4.16 9.58
C LEU A 40 1.36 2.87 8.90
N ARG A 41 1.27 1.76 9.65
CA ARG A 41 0.80 0.47 9.14
C ARG A 41 -0.61 0.59 8.56
N ARG A 42 -1.52 1.23 9.30
CA ARG A 42 -2.89 1.45 8.83
C ARG A 42 -2.93 2.26 7.53
N THR A 43 -2.20 3.38 7.48
CA THR A 43 -2.13 4.22 6.27
C THR A 43 -1.57 3.44 5.08
N PHE A 44 -0.56 2.60 5.31
CA PHE A 44 0.01 1.73 4.28
C PHE A 44 -1.03 0.76 3.72
N ASP A 45 -1.79 0.08 4.60
CA ASP A 45 -2.83 -0.86 4.19
C ASP A 45 -3.96 -0.17 3.39
N GLU A 46 -4.36 1.03 3.82
CA GLU A 46 -5.36 1.85 3.11
C GLU A 46 -4.88 2.23 1.70
N VAL A 47 -3.63 2.68 1.54
CA VAL A 47 -3.06 3.01 0.23
C VAL A 47 -2.94 1.77 -0.65
N ASN A 48 -2.48 0.64 -0.09
CA ASN A 48 -2.34 -0.62 -0.82
C ASN A 48 -3.71 -1.11 -1.32
N SER A 49 -4.75 -1.03 -0.49
CA SER A 49 -6.13 -1.36 -0.89
C SER A 49 -6.65 -0.46 -2.01
N GLN A 50 -6.38 0.84 -1.96
CA GLN A 50 -6.77 1.77 -3.04
C GLN A 50 -6.05 1.47 -4.36
N LEU A 51 -4.75 1.15 -4.31
CA LEU A 51 -3.99 0.75 -5.50
C LEU A 51 -4.55 -0.52 -6.14
N GLN A 52 -4.95 -1.50 -5.33
CA GLN A 52 -5.56 -2.73 -5.84
C GLN A 52 -6.93 -2.54 -6.45
N THR A 53 -7.77 -1.69 -5.84
CA THR A 53 -9.19 -1.60 -6.21
C THR A 53 -9.46 -0.54 -7.28
N LYS A 54 -8.89 0.65 -7.15
CA LYS A 54 -9.22 1.81 -7.99
C LYS A 54 -8.42 1.88 -9.29
N PHE A 55 -7.18 1.39 -9.27
CA PHE A 55 -6.27 1.47 -10.42
C PHE A 55 -6.18 0.16 -11.22
N SER A 56 -6.83 -0.91 -10.75
CA SER A 56 -6.96 -2.17 -11.49
C SER A 56 -8.20 -2.22 -12.39
N GLN A 57 -9.09 -1.22 -12.31
CA GLN A 57 -10.27 -1.13 -13.16
C GLN A 57 -9.89 -0.36 -14.44
N GLU A 58 -10.08 -0.99 -15.60
CA GLU A 58 -10.00 -0.25 -16.87
C GLU A 58 -11.17 0.75 -16.91
N PRO A 59 -10.93 2.01 -17.29
CA PRO A 59 -12.01 2.99 -17.37
C PRO A 59 -13.04 2.55 -18.41
N GLU A 60 -14.32 2.64 -18.06
CA GLU A 60 -15.42 2.34 -18.96
C GLU A 60 -15.29 3.21 -20.23
N PRO A 61 -15.40 2.61 -21.43
CA PRO A 61 -15.38 3.37 -22.68
C PRO A 61 -16.48 4.42 -22.71
N ILE A 62 -16.12 5.67 -23.01
CA ILE A 62 -17.09 6.74 -23.26
C ILE A 62 -17.56 6.59 -24.71
N ASP A 63 -18.86 6.41 -24.91
CA ASP A 63 -19.51 6.49 -26.23
C ASP A 63 -19.70 7.96 -26.58
N TRP A 64 -19.00 8.43 -27.62
CA TRP A 64 -18.92 9.83 -28.04
C TRP A 64 -19.73 10.08 -29.31
#